data_AF-A0A7W6JSX2-F1
#
_entry.id   AF-A0A7W6JSX2-F1
#
_cell.length_a   1.000
_cell.length_b   1.000
_cell.length_c   1.000
_cell.angle_alpha   90.00
_cell.angle_beta   90.00
_cell.angle_gamma   90.00
#
_symmetry.space_group_name_H-M   'P 1'
#
loop_
_entity.id
_entity.type
_entity.pdbx_description
1 polymer ?
#
loop_
_entity_poly.entity_id
_entity_poly.type
_entity_poly.pdbx_seq_one_letter_code
_entity_poly.pdbx_strand_id
1 'polypeptide(L)'
;MSPYDELQRLHAEIRTQLDELEALTARPEPPMQELSAVRLALTRASRARTMLLDRLYPDLIARAGQQERTDLDALREGAQHDRFASTKHISSWTIREITTRWDDYRDASRTMRAAMRERIGREVSTVYPLLAETGTADAEIRPGRA
;
A
#
# COMPACT_ATOMS: atom_id res chain seq x y z
N MET A 1 16.87 6.31 7.42
CA MET A 1 15.40 6.44 7.41
C MET A 1 14.86 5.22 8.13
N SER A 2 14.01 5.39 9.14
CA SER A 2 13.47 4.24 9.88
C SER A 2 12.45 3.49 9.02
N PRO A 3 12.17 2.20 9.29
CA PRO A 3 11.09 1.48 8.61
C PRO A 3 9.72 2.15 8.76
N TYR A 4 9.49 2.83 9.89
CA TYR A 4 8.30 3.64 10.14
C TYR A 4 8.20 4.78 9.12
N ASP A 5 9.25 5.61 9.02
CA ASP A 5 9.28 6.77 8.10
C ASP A 5 9.15 6.33 6.64
N GLU A 6 9.81 5.22 6.29
CA GLU A 6 9.77 4.67 4.93
C GLU A 6 8.35 4.21 4.57
N LEU A 7 7.69 3.47 5.46
CA LEU A 7 6.33 3.01 5.25
C LEU A 7 5.33 4.18 5.22
N GLN A 8 5.54 5.19 6.07
CA GLN A 8 4.74 6.41 6.09
C GLN A 8 4.86 7.18 4.77
N ARG A 9 6.08 7.37 4.27
CA ARG A 9 6.32 8.00 2.97
C ARG A 9 5.62 7.23 1.85
N LEU A 10 5.76 5.91 1.81
CA LEU A 10 5.14 5.07 0.79
C LEU A 10 3.60 5.12 0.85
N HIS A 11 3.01 5.13 2.05
CA HIS A 11 1.57 5.32 2.22
C HIS A 11 1.09 6.69 1.74
N ALA A 12 1.84 7.75 2.06
CA ALA A 12 1.53 9.10 1.59
C ALA A 12 1.61 9.17 0.05
N GLU A 13 2.65 8.60 -0.56
CA GLU A 13 2.79 8.53 -2.01
C GLU A 13 1.63 7.79 -2.67
N ILE A 14 1.26 6.61 -2.15
CA ILE A 14 0.12 5.87 -2.68
C ILE A 14 -1.16 6.69 -2.56
N ARG A 15 -1.44 7.32 -1.41
CA ARG A 15 -2.63 8.17 -1.23
C ARG A 15 -2.68 9.31 -2.24
N THR A 16 -1.58 10.03 -2.43
CA THR A 16 -1.49 11.09 -3.44
C THR A 16 -1.80 10.56 -4.85
N GLN A 17 -1.26 9.40 -5.23
CA GLN A 17 -1.55 8.81 -6.55
C GLN A 17 -2.99 8.32 -6.68
N LEU A 18 -3.62 7.87 -5.59
CA LEU A 18 -5.02 7.48 -5.57
C LEU A 18 -5.95 8.69 -5.77
N ASP A 19 -5.64 9.80 -5.12
CA ASP A 19 -6.40 11.05 -5.23
C ASP A 19 -6.27 11.65 -6.64
N GLU A 20 -5.06 11.62 -7.21
CA GLU A 20 -4.85 12.03 -8.61
C GLU A 20 -5.61 11.12 -9.58
N LEU A 21 -5.54 9.79 -9.39
CA LEU A 21 -6.28 8.84 -10.23
C LEU A 21 -7.79 9.05 -10.13
N GLU A 22 -8.30 9.42 -8.96
CA GLU A 22 -9.69 9.79 -8.75
C GLU A 22 -10.08 11.04 -9.54
N ALA A 23 -9.26 12.10 -9.49
CA ALA A 23 -9.48 13.31 -10.28
C ALA A 23 -9.46 13.04 -11.79
N LEU A 24 -8.51 12.23 -12.28
CA LEU A 24 -8.42 11.86 -13.69
C LEU A 24 -9.62 11.03 -14.15
N THR A 25 -10.09 10.10 -13.33
CA THR A 25 -11.26 9.26 -13.64
C THR A 25 -12.60 9.98 -13.46
N ALA A 26 -12.61 11.21 -12.94
CA ALA A 26 -13.80 12.06 -12.94
C ALA A 26 -14.02 12.76 -14.29
N ARG A 27 -13.00 12.81 -15.17
CA ARG A 27 -13.09 13.47 -16.47
C ARG A 27 -13.96 12.66 -17.45
N PRO A 28 -14.69 13.34 -18.35
CA PRO A 28 -15.57 12.68 -19.33
C PRO A 28 -14.78 11.87 -20.36
N GLU A 29 -13.57 12.31 -20.71
CA GLU A 29 -12.68 11.64 -21.65
C GLU A 29 -11.38 11.20 -20.95
N PRO A 30 -10.76 10.10 -21.39
CA PRO A 30 -9.59 9.54 -20.73
C PRO A 30 -8.33 10.39 -20.99
N PRO A 31 -7.71 11.00 -19.95
CA PRO A 31 -6.48 11.77 -20.10
C PRO A 31 -5.27 10.84 -20.17
N MET A 32 -5.09 10.15 -21.32
CA MET A 32 -4.24 8.96 -21.42
C MET A 32 -2.78 9.15 -20.94
N GLN A 33 -2.19 10.32 -21.15
CA GLN A 33 -0.82 10.60 -20.74
C GLN A 33 -0.70 10.68 -19.20
N GLU A 34 -1.52 11.54 -18.58
CA GLU A 34 -1.60 11.70 -17.12
C GLU A 34 -1.98 10.37 -16.45
N LEU A 35 -2.98 9.69 -17.01
CA LEU A 35 -3.48 8.41 -16.48
C LEU A 35 -2.38 7.33 -16.48
N SER A 36 -1.63 7.22 -17.58
CA SER A 36 -0.54 6.24 -17.67
C SER A 36 0.58 6.53 -16.67
N ALA A 37 0.92 7.81 -16.49
CA ALA A 37 1.94 8.23 -15.53
C ALA A 37 1.53 7.89 -14.08
N VAL A 38 0.30 8.22 -13.70
CA VAL A 38 -0.24 7.95 -12.35
C VAL A 38 -0.33 6.45 -12.08
N ARG A 39 -0.83 5.66 -13.05
CA ARG A 39 -0.88 4.19 -12.91
C ARG A 39 0.51 3.58 -12.71
N LEU A 40 1.51 4.07 -13.43
CA LEU A 40 2.90 3.62 -13.28
C LEU A 40 3.47 4.01 -11.91
N ALA A 41 3.26 5.24 -11.46
CA ALA A 41 3.70 5.72 -10.15
C ALA A 41 3.06 4.90 -9.02
N LEU A 42 1.75 4.67 -9.07
CA LEU A 42 1.01 3.86 -8.12
C LEU A 42 1.52 2.40 -8.07
N THR A 43 1.80 1.81 -9.23
CA THR A 43 2.37 0.45 -9.32
C THR A 43 3.73 0.38 -8.65
N ARG A 44 4.61 1.37 -8.89
CA ARG A 44 5.95 1.44 -8.29
C ARG A 44 5.87 1.60 -6.77
N ALA A 45 5.07 2.55 -6.27
CA ALA A 45 4.90 2.79 -4.85
C ALA A 45 4.30 1.56 -4.14
N SER A 46 3.29 0.92 -4.74
CA SER A 46 2.68 -0.30 -4.21
C SER A 46 3.65 -1.48 -4.14
N ARG A 47 4.51 -1.64 -5.16
CA ARG A 47 5.57 -2.65 -5.15
C ARG A 47 6.59 -2.38 -4.05
N ALA A 48 7.04 -1.14 -3.91
CA ALA A 48 7.99 -0.75 -2.85
C ALA A 48 7.40 -0.99 -1.45
N ARG A 49 6.14 -0.58 -1.20
CA ARG A 49 5.39 -0.89 0.04
C ARG A 49 5.37 -2.39 0.33
N THR A 50 5.06 -3.18 -0.68
CA THR A 50 4.97 -4.64 -0.57
C THR A 50 6.32 -5.26 -0.20
N MET A 51 7.40 -4.85 -0.88
CA MET A 51 8.75 -5.34 -0.58
C MET A 51 9.21 -4.96 0.82
N LEU A 52 8.87 -3.74 1.27
CA LEU A 52 9.16 -3.30 2.62
C LEU A 52 8.42 -4.15 3.66
N LEU A 53 7.11 -4.33 3.50
CA LEU A 53 6.30 -5.13 4.43
C LEU A 53 6.73 -6.60 4.46
N ASP A 54 7.03 -7.21 3.31
CA ASP A 54 7.55 -8.58 3.25
C ASP A 54 8.84 -8.76 4.06
N ARG A 55 9.70 -7.73 4.08
CA ARG A 55 10.93 -7.71 4.89
C ARG A 55 10.64 -7.51 6.38
N LEU A 56 9.60 -6.75 6.74
CA LEU A 56 9.28 -6.42 8.13
C LEU A 56 8.46 -7.51 8.84
N TYR A 57 7.59 -8.23 8.12
CA TYR A 57 6.68 -9.20 8.74
C TYR A 57 7.37 -10.25 9.63
N PRO A 58 8.48 -10.89 9.24
CA PRO A 58 9.13 -11.89 10.10
C PRO A 58 9.50 -11.34 11.48
N ASP A 59 10.11 -10.16 11.53
CA ASP A 59 10.55 -9.52 12.77
C ASP A 59 9.37 -9.00 13.59
N LEU A 60 8.32 -8.50 12.94
CA LEU A 60 7.10 -8.04 13.59
C LEU A 60 6.30 -9.20 14.21
N ILE A 61 6.19 -10.32 13.49
CA ILE A 61 5.50 -11.53 13.99
C ILE A 61 6.26 -12.11 15.19
N ALA A 62 7.60 -12.15 15.15
CA ALA A 62 8.41 -12.71 16.23
C ALA A 62 8.18 -11.97 17.57
N ARG A 63 8.00 -10.64 17.52
CA ARG A 63 7.82 -9.79 18.71
C ARG A 63 6.37 -9.56 19.13
N ALA A 64 5.42 -9.74 18.22
CA ALA A 64 4.00 -9.52 18.45
C ALA A 64 3.43 -10.49 19.51
N GLY A 65 2.41 -10.03 20.25
CA GLY A 65 1.56 -10.90 21.07
C GLY A 65 0.63 -11.74 20.21
N GLN A 66 -0.17 -12.60 20.86
CA GLN A 66 -0.99 -13.58 20.14
C GLN A 66 -2.00 -12.94 19.18
N GLN A 67 -2.64 -11.84 19.61
CA GLN A 67 -3.64 -11.14 18.80
C GLN A 67 -2.98 -10.39 17.64
N GLU A 68 -1.87 -9.67 17.88
CA GLU A 68 -1.20 -8.93 16.80
C GLU A 68 -0.59 -9.89 15.76
N ARG A 69 -0.13 -11.08 16.18
CA ARG A 69 0.32 -12.13 15.24
C ARG A 69 -0.81 -12.56 14.30
N THR A 70 -2.00 -12.84 14.83
CA THR A 70 -3.17 -13.20 14.01
C THR A 70 -3.51 -12.10 13.00
N ASP A 71 -3.46 -10.83 13.43
CA ASP A 71 -3.76 -9.70 12.55
C ASP A 71 -2.68 -9.50 11.47
N LEU A 72 -1.40 -9.68 11.82
CA LEU A 72 -0.28 -9.61 10.88
C LEU A 72 -0.32 -10.75 9.85
N ASP A 73 -0.66 -11.97 10.28
CA ASP A 73 -0.80 -13.11 9.37
C ASP A 73 -1.97 -12.89 8.40
N ALA A 74 -3.13 -12.41 8.90
CA ALA A 74 -4.27 -12.06 8.04
C ALA A 74 -3.92 -10.97 7.02
N LEU A 75 -3.15 -9.95 7.41
CA LEU A 75 -2.63 -8.94 6.49
C LEU A 75 -1.71 -9.57 5.44
N ARG A 76 -0.77 -10.41 5.86
CA ARG A 76 0.19 -11.06 4.96
C ARG A 76 -0.49 -11.98 3.95
N GLU A 77 -1.46 -12.77 4.37
CA GLU A 77 -2.27 -13.62 3.48
C GLU A 77 -3.07 -12.79 2.49
N GLY A 78 -3.75 -11.73 2.95
CA GLY A 78 -4.46 -10.79 2.08
C GLY A 78 -3.56 -10.15 1.02
N ALA A 79 -2.26 -9.97 1.30
CA ALA A 79 -1.33 -9.38 0.35
C ALA A 79 -1.13 -10.24 -0.91
N GLN A 80 -1.28 -11.57 -0.81
CA GLN A 80 -1.23 -12.44 -1.98
C GLN A 80 -2.45 -12.25 -2.88
N HIS A 81 -3.63 -12.12 -2.28
CA HIS A 81 -4.86 -11.81 -3.00
C HIS A 81 -4.76 -10.45 -3.70
N ASP A 82 -4.27 -9.43 -3.00
CA ASP A 82 -4.08 -8.07 -3.53
C ASP A 82 -3.09 -8.05 -4.71
N ARG A 83 -2.01 -8.84 -4.66
CA ARG A 83 -1.05 -8.99 -5.77
C ARG A 83 -1.71 -9.61 -7.00
N PHE A 84 -2.50 -10.66 -6.81
CA PHE A 84 -3.21 -11.30 -7.90
C PHE A 84 -4.23 -10.35 -8.54
N ALA A 85 -5.03 -9.66 -7.71
CA ALA A 85 -5.99 -8.66 -8.16
C ALA A 85 -5.31 -7.50 -8.91
N SER A 86 -4.19 -6.99 -8.40
CA SER A 86 -3.41 -5.92 -9.03
C SER A 86 -2.83 -6.36 -10.37
N THR A 87 -2.26 -7.57 -10.44
CA THR A 87 -1.72 -8.14 -11.68
C THR A 87 -2.80 -8.29 -12.74
N LYS A 88 -3.95 -8.85 -12.35
CA LYS A 88 -5.13 -8.99 -13.22
C LYS A 88 -5.64 -7.62 -13.70
N HIS A 89 -5.70 -6.62 -12.82
CA HIS A 89 -6.15 -5.27 -13.17
C HIS A 89 -5.20 -4.61 -14.19
N ILE A 90 -3.88 -4.70 -13.97
CA ILE A 90 -2.88 -4.14 -14.88
C ILE A 90 -2.93 -4.82 -16.25
N SER A 91 -3.06 -6.16 -16.29
CA SER A 91 -3.12 -6.90 -17.55
C SER A 91 -4.43 -6.70 -18.32
N SER A 92 -5.55 -6.55 -17.61
CA SER A 92 -6.87 -6.36 -18.23
C SER A 92 -7.05 -4.95 -18.80
N TRP A 93 -6.50 -3.93 -18.13
CA TRP A 93 -6.68 -2.53 -18.52
C TRP A 93 -5.49 -1.98 -19.31
N THR A 94 -5.34 -2.46 -20.54
CA THR A 94 -4.39 -1.89 -21.50
C THR A 94 -4.82 -0.48 -21.91
N ILE A 95 -3.91 0.29 -22.52
CA ILE A 95 -4.23 1.62 -23.10
C ILE A 95 -5.45 1.52 -24.02
N ARG A 96 -5.47 0.51 -24.89
CA ARG A 96 -6.58 0.25 -25.82
C ARG A 96 -7.90 0.00 -25.11
N GLU A 97 -7.91 -0.88 -24.10
CA GLU A 97 -9.12 -1.19 -23.34
C GLU A 97 -9.66 0.04 -22.60
N ILE A 98 -8.78 0.83 -21.99
CA ILE A 98 -9.17 2.06 -21.27
C ILE A 98 -9.81 3.06 -22.23
N THR A 99 -9.21 3.30 -23.40
CA THR A 99 -9.77 4.23 -24.38
C THR A 99 -11.12 3.76 -24.93
N THR A 100 -11.30 2.43 -25.09
CA THR A 100 -12.52 1.86 -25.68
C THR A 100 -13.64 1.72 -24.65
N ARG A 101 -13.30 1.52 -23.38
CA ARG A 101 -14.22 1.17 -22.29
C ARG A 101 -13.97 2.05 -21.08
N TRP A 102 -14.00 3.35 -21.31
CA TRP A 102 -13.62 4.33 -20.30
C TRP A 102 -14.50 4.24 -19.04
N ASP A 103 -15.82 4.15 -19.19
CA ASP A 103 -16.73 4.05 -18.05
C ASP A 103 -16.52 2.77 -17.23
N ASP A 104 -16.34 1.62 -17.89
CA ASP A 104 -16.00 0.37 -17.20
C ASP A 104 -14.68 0.51 -16.42
N TYR A 105 -13.70 1.21 -17.01
CA TYR A 105 -12.43 1.47 -16.32
C TYR A 105 -12.61 2.40 -15.12
N ARG A 106 -13.46 3.44 -15.21
CA ARG A 106 -13.76 4.34 -14.07
C ARG A 106 -14.34 3.56 -12.90
N ASP A 107 -15.25 2.64 -13.18
CA ASP A 107 -15.87 1.77 -12.19
C ASP A 107 -14.86 0.80 -11.58
N ALA A 108 -14.07 0.12 -12.41
CA ALA A 108 -13.02 -0.79 -11.95
C ALA A 108 -11.95 -0.05 -11.13
N SER A 109 -11.58 1.16 -11.54
CA SER A 109 -10.62 2.02 -10.86
C SER A 109 -11.14 2.46 -9.50
N ARG A 110 -12.41 2.84 -9.38
CA ARG A 110 -13.05 3.16 -8.09
C ARG A 110 -12.96 2.01 -7.08
N THR A 111 -13.30 0.79 -7.51
CA THR A 111 -13.21 -0.41 -6.66
C THR A 111 -11.77 -0.68 -6.22
N MET A 112 -10.82 -0.60 -7.15
CA MET A 112 -9.40 -0.78 -6.86
C MET A 112 -8.87 0.28 -5.87
N ARG A 113 -9.23 1.55 -6.05
CA ARG A 113 -8.82 2.64 -5.14
C ARG A 113 -9.37 2.44 -3.73
N ALA A 114 -10.64 2.05 -3.60
CA ALA A 114 -11.26 1.77 -2.31
C ALA A 114 -10.52 0.65 -1.55
N ALA A 115 -10.25 -0.46 -2.23
CA ALA A 115 -9.52 -1.59 -1.64
C ALA A 115 -8.10 -1.19 -1.18
N MET A 116 -7.38 -0.38 -1.97
CA MET A 116 -6.05 0.11 -1.56
C MET A 116 -6.10 1.06 -0.36
N ARG A 117 -7.09 1.94 -0.29
CA ARG A 117 -7.27 2.84 0.88
C ARG A 117 -7.57 2.05 2.14
N GLU A 118 -8.46 1.07 2.05
CA GLU A 118 -8.79 0.16 3.15
C GLU A 118 -7.55 -0.62 3.61
N ARG A 119 -6.79 -1.17 2.66
CA ARG A 119 -5.56 -1.90 2.94
C ARG A 119 -4.55 -1.07 3.73
N ILE A 120 -4.32 0.18 3.30
CA ILE A 120 -3.46 1.11 4.03
C ILE A 120 -4.02 1.38 5.44
N GLY A 121 -5.34 1.52 5.58
CA GLY A 121 -5.99 1.68 6.88
C GLY A 121 -5.67 0.55 7.85
N ARG A 122 -5.78 -0.70 7.39
CA ARG A 122 -5.44 -1.88 8.20
C ARG A 122 -3.95 -1.97 8.52
N GLU A 123 -3.08 -1.65 7.55
CA GLU A 123 -1.63 -1.60 7.78
C GLU A 123 -1.28 -0.52 8.83
N VAL A 124 -1.95 0.63 8.82
CA VAL A 124 -1.77 1.68 9.84
C VAL A 124 -2.23 1.19 11.23
N SER A 125 -3.36 0.51 11.34
CA SER A 125 -3.84 0.04 12.66
C SER A 125 -3.02 -1.09 13.25
N THR A 126 -2.39 -1.93 12.42
CA THR A 126 -1.73 -3.16 12.88
C THR A 126 -0.20 -3.07 12.88
N VAL A 127 0.40 -2.44 11.86
CA VAL A 127 1.87 -2.44 11.69
C VAL A 127 2.52 -1.26 12.41
N TYR A 128 1.89 -0.08 12.40
CA TYR A 128 2.51 1.13 12.96
C TYR A 128 2.73 1.06 14.47
N PRO A 129 1.81 0.53 15.29
CA PRO A 129 2.05 0.38 16.74
C PRO A 129 3.33 -0.43 17.02
N LEU A 130 3.49 -1.56 16.35
CA LEU A 130 4.65 -2.45 16.51
C LEU A 130 5.96 -1.80 16.02
N LEU A 131 5.89 -0.99 14.98
CA LEU A 131 7.05 -0.22 14.51
C LEU A 131 7.41 0.92 15.47
N ALA A 132 6.42 1.57 16.09
CA ALA A 132 6.65 2.64 17.06
C ALA A 132 7.33 2.13 18.33
N GLU A 133 6.90 0.98 18.86
CA GLU A 133 7.52 0.31 20.01
C GLU A 133 9.01 -0.02 19.77
N THR A 134 9.37 -0.29 18.51
CA THR A 134 10.75 -0.57 18.11
C THR A 134 11.62 0.69 18.14
N GLY A 135 11.04 1.86 17.84
CA GLY A 135 11.74 3.14 17.89
C GLY A 135 11.96 3.66 19.31
N THR A 136 11.08 3.31 20.25
CA THR A 136 11.23 3.65 21.68
C THR A 136 12.16 2.69 22.42
N ALA A 137 12.18 1.40 22.09
CA ALA A 137 13.04 0.41 22.74
C ALA A 137 14.55 0.67 22.51
N ASP A 138 14.93 1.28 21.38
CA ASP A 138 16.32 1.68 21.09
C ASP A 138 16.78 2.90 21.92
N ALA A 139 15.86 3.62 22.58
CA ALA A 139 16.19 4.80 23.39
C ALA A 139 16.53 4.49 24.86
N GLU A 140 16.23 3.29 25.37
CA GLU A 140 16.36 2.96 26.81
C GLU A 140 17.58 2.09 27.18
N ILE A 141 18.45 1.70 26.25
CA ILE A 141 19.68 0.95 26.58
C ILE A 141 20.86 1.91 26.75
N ARG A 142 20.89 2.64 27.88
CA ARG A 142 22.14 3.15 28.47
C ARG A 142 22.20 2.76 29.95
N PRO A 143 22.82 1.62 30.31
CA PRO A 143 23.23 1.40 31.68
C PRO A 143 24.48 2.26 31.94
N GLY A 144 24.27 3.45 32.49
CA GLY A 144 25.34 4.24 33.13
C GLY A 144 25.80 3.51 34.38
N ARG A 145 26.86 2.71 34.23
CA ARG A 145 27.58 2.01 35.28
C ARG A 145 28.59 2.96 35.95
N ALA A 146 28.71 2.77 37.27
CA ALA A 146 29.71 3.27 38.23
C ALA A 146 29.53 4.70 38.75
#